data_AF-A0A9E3S621-F1
#
_entry.id   AF-A0A9E3S621-F1
#
_cell.length_a   1.000
_cell.length_b   1.000
_cell.length_c   1.000
_cell.angle_alpha   90.00
_cell.angle_beta   90.00
_cell.angle_gamma   90.00
#
_symmetry.space_group_name_H-M   'P 1'
#
loop_
_entity.id
_entity.type
_entity.pdbx_description
1 polymer ?
#
loop_
_entity_poly.entity_id
_entity_poly.type
_entity_poly.pdbx_seq_one_letter_code
_entity_poly.pdbx_strand_id
1 'polypeptide(L)'
;MQIKLYNCKLNHPIMVNWNNRAKQLLKSELIKRGISNAELVMRLDSIGVHETKAGIDSKISRGSFSACFLIQCLTAIGCYKIDIEVFEKTLVAAEPQPEYNSK
;
A
#
# COMPACT_ATOMS: atom_id res chain seq x y z
N MET A 1 33.64 33.03 -22.39
CA MET A 1 34.31 32.51 -21.19
C MET A 1 33.24 31.91 -20.29
N GLN A 2 33.36 30.62 -19.98
CA GLN A 2 32.31 29.78 -19.38
C GLN A 2 31.99 30.16 -17.94
N ILE A 3 30.73 30.46 -17.63
CA ILE A 3 30.15 30.19 -16.31
C ILE A 3 28.70 29.77 -16.56
N LYS A 4 28.35 28.51 -16.24
CA LYS A 4 27.08 28.16 -15.60
C LYS A 4 27.11 26.72 -15.08
N LEU A 5 27.34 26.66 -13.77
CA LEU A 5 26.61 25.87 -12.78
C LEU A 5 26.64 24.34 -12.95
N TYR A 6 27.50 23.73 -12.13
CA TYR A 6 27.23 22.43 -11.51
C TYR A 6 25.79 22.42 -11.00
N ASN A 7 24.90 21.66 -11.61
CA ASN A 7 23.59 21.37 -11.05
C ASN A 7 23.50 19.89 -10.73
N CYS A 8 23.85 19.63 -9.47
CA CYS A 8 23.09 18.83 -8.52
C CYS A 8 22.56 17.49 -9.04
N LYS A 9 23.08 16.39 -8.47
CA LYS A 9 22.42 15.08 -8.45
C LYS A 9 20.93 15.29 -8.21
N LEU A 10 20.11 15.10 -9.24
CA LEU A 10 18.67 15.10 -9.09
C LEU A 10 18.34 14.00 -8.09
N ASN A 11 18.02 14.40 -6.86
CA ASN A 11 17.24 13.59 -5.95
C ASN A 11 15.97 13.25 -6.72
N HIS A 12 15.92 12.03 -7.26
CA HIS A 12 14.71 11.51 -7.86
C HIS A 12 13.66 11.55 -6.76
N PRO A 13 12.54 12.29 -6.91
CA PRO A 13 11.45 12.19 -5.95
C PRO A 13 11.07 10.72 -5.91
N ILE A 14 11.26 10.07 -4.77
CA ILE A 14 10.79 8.71 -4.55
C ILE A 14 9.28 8.77 -4.80
N MET A 15 8.85 8.32 -5.97
CA MET A 15 7.46 8.39 -6.37
C MET A 15 6.64 7.62 -5.34
N VAL A 16 5.81 8.34 -4.60
CA VAL A 16 4.97 7.74 -3.56
C VAL A 16 3.98 6.80 -4.25
N ASN A 17 4.12 5.50 -3.99
CA ASN A 17 3.20 4.52 -4.55
C ASN A 17 1.91 4.47 -3.68
N TRP A 18 0.93 5.28 -4.07
CA TRP A 18 -0.37 5.37 -3.39
C TRP A 18 -1.15 4.05 -3.39
N ASN A 19 -1.06 3.26 -4.46
CA ASN A 19 -1.73 1.96 -4.54
C ASN A 19 -1.16 0.99 -3.49
N ASN A 20 0.16 0.99 -3.29
CA ASN A 20 0.79 0.21 -2.23
C ASN A 20 0.34 0.68 -0.84
N ARG A 21 0.17 1.98 -0.62
CA ARG A 21 -0.37 2.50 0.65
C ARG A 21 -1.82 2.07 0.87
N ALA A 22 -2.68 2.22 -0.13
CA ALA A 22 -4.09 1.84 -0.05
C ALA A 22 -4.27 0.35 0.27
N LYS A 23 -3.54 -0.55 -0.41
CA LYS A 23 -3.63 -1.98 -0.10
C LYS A 23 -3.05 -2.35 1.26
N GLN A 24 -1.96 -1.69 1.69
CA GLN A 24 -1.37 -1.95 3.01
C GLN A 24 -2.32 -1.51 4.12
N LEU A 25 -2.99 -0.37 3.95
CA LEU A 25 -4.02 0.10 4.87
C LEU A 25 -5.17 -0.90 5.00
N LEU A 26 -5.74 -1.37 3.90
CA LEU A 26 -6.81 -2.36 3.98
C LEU A 26 -6.31 -3.70 4.58
N LYS A 27 -5.13 -4.18 4.17
CA LYS A 27 -4.56 -5.42 4.71
C LYS A 27 -4.28 -5.34 6.21
N SER A 28 -3.74 -4.22 6.70
CA SER A 28 -3.44 -4.07 8.12
C SER A 28 -4.72 -4.14 8.96
N GLU A 29 -5.81 -3.52 8.49
CA GLU A 29 -7.11 -3.59 9.17
C GLU A 29 -7.73 -5.00 9.16
N LEU A 30 -7.52 -5.78 8.09
CA LEU A 30 -7.91 -7.20 8.04
C LEU A 30 -7.10 -8.05 9.01
N ILE A 31 -5.77 -7.88 9.03
CA ILE A 31 -4.85 -8.62 9.90
C ILE A 31 -5.14 -8.32 11.37
N LYS A 32 -5.33 -7.05 11.75
CA LYS A 32 -5.68 -6.63 13.12
C LYS A 32 -6.93 -7.34 13.64
N ARG A 33 -7.84 -7.75 12.75
CA ARG A 33 -9.10 -8.42 13.07
C ARG A 33 -9.09 -9.92 12.81
N GLY A 34 -7.98 -10.49 12.31
CA GLY A 34 -7.88 -11.90 11.96
C GLY A 34 -8.81 -12.32 10.79
N ILE A 35 -9.16 -11.39 9.90
CA ILE A 35 -10.10 -11.64 8.81
C ILE A 35 -9.33 -12.04 7.55
N SER A 36 -9.64 -13.23 7.03
CA SER A 36 -9.12 -13.69 5.74
C SER A 36 -9.89 -13.06 4.57
N ASN A 37 -9.34 -13.10 3.37
CA ASN A 37 -10.06 -12.62 2.18
C ASN A 37 -11.32 -13.46 1.89
N ALA A 38 -11.34 -14.74 2.27
CA ALA A 38 -12.54 -15.59 2.13
C ALA A 38 -13.63 -15.16 3.13
N GLU A 39 -13.25 -14.86 4.37
CA GLU A 39 -14.15 -14.31 5.38
C GLU A 39 -14.68 -12.93 4.97
N LEU A 40 -13.84 -12.09 4.38
CA LEU A 40 -14.25 -10.78 3.85
C LEU A 40 -15.35 -10.91 2.78
N VAL A 41 -15.27 -11.92 1.90
CA VAL A 41 -16.34 -12.18 0.93
C VAL A 41 -17.67 -12.41 1.65
N MET A 42 -17.70 -13.26 2.66
CA MET A 42 -18.94 -13.57 3.39
C MET A 42 -19.50 -12.34 4.13
N ARG A 43 -18.62 -11.49 4.67
CA ARG A 43 -19.05 -10.26 5.37
C ARG A 43 -19.50 -9.15 4.43
N LEU A 44 -18.93 -9.08 3.22
CA LEU A 44 -19.43 -8.17 2.19
C LEU A 44 -20.79 -8.64 1.68
N ASP A 45 -20.96 -9.96 1.53
CA ASP A 45 -22.23 -10.56 1.13
C ASP A 45 -23.36 -10.24 2.12
N SER A 46 -23.07 -10.29 3.43
CA SER A 46 -24.06 -9.97 4.47
C SER A 46 -24.53 -8.51 4.49
N ILE A 47 -23.80 -7.59 3.84
CA ILE A 47 -24.20 -6.18 3.64
C ILE A 47 -24.67 -5.90 2.20
N GLY A 48 -24.91 -6.95 1.40
CA GLY A 48 -25.41 -6.84 0.03
C GLY A 48 -24.34 -6.52 -1.02
N VAL A 49 -23.07 -6.71 -0.70
CA VAL A 49 -21.95 -6.49 -1.62
C VAL A 49 -21.43 -7.85 -2.10
N HIS A 50 -21.88 -8.25 -3.28
CA HIS A 50 -21.51 -9.52 -3.89
C HIS A 50 -20.16 -9.42 -4.61
N GLU A 51 -19.14 -10.04 -4.03
CA GLU A 51 -17.78 -10.11 -4.59
C GLU A 51 -17.28 -11.56 -4.63
N THR A 52 -16.34 -11.84 -5.52
CA THR A 52 -15.67 -13.15 -5.53
C THR A 52 -14.33 -13.05 -4.82
N LYS A 53 -13.85 -14.17 -4.24
CA LYS A 53 -12.52 -14.22 -3.63
C LYS A 53 -11.42 -13.75 -4.60
N ALA A 54 -11.47 -14.20 -5.85
CA ALA A 54 -10.51 -13.79 -6.88
C ALA A 54 -10.60 -12.29 -7.23
N GLY A 55 -11.83 -11.74 -7.22
CA GLY A 55 -12.08 -10.32 -7.41
C GLY A 55 -11.47 -9.47 -6.31
N ILE A 56 -11.69 -9.84 -5.05
CA ILE A 56 -11.09 -9.20 -3.87
C ILE A 56 -9.56 -9.31 -3.92
N ASP A 57 -9.03 -10.51 -4.14
CA ASP A 57 -7.59 -10.76 -4.22
C ASP A 57 -6.92 -9.86 -5.26
N SER A 58 -7.56 -9.71 -6.43
CA SER A 58 -7.06 -8.86 -7.52
C SER A 58 -7.11 -7.36 -7.17
N LYS A 59 -8.22 -6.88 -6.59
CA LYS A 59 -8.39 -5.48 -6.14
C LYS A 59 -7.33 -5.12 -5.09
N ILE A 60 -7.19 -5.96 -4.07
CA ILE A 60 -6.23 -5.76 -2.98
C ILE A 60 -4.79 -5.87 -3.50
N SER A 61 -4.47 -6.85 -4.35
CA SER A 61 -3.11 -7.05 -4.87
C SER A 61 -2.60 -5.84 -5.66
N ARG A 62 -3.43 -5.33 -6.58
CA ARG A 62 -3.14 -4.14 -7.38
C ARG A 62 -3.15 -2.86 -6.55
N GLY A 63 -3.91 -2.83 -5.46
CA GLY A 63 -4.08 -1.66 -4.61
C GLY A 63 -4.84 -0.52 -5.29
N SER A 64 -5.60 -0.83 -6.33
CA SER A 64 -6.50 0.09 -6.99
C SER A 64 -7.92 -0.46 -6.88
N PHE A 65 -8.72 0.20 -6.06
CA PHE A 65 -10.13 -0.06 -5.83
C PHE A 65 -10.82 1.26 -5.53
N SER A 66 -12.14 1.31 -5.71
CA SER A 66 -12.90 2.53 -5.45
C SER A 66 -12.91 2.84 -3.94
N ALA A 67 -13.05 4.12 -3.60
CA ALA A 67 -13.28 4.53 -2.21
C ALA A 67 -14.56 3.88 -1.64
N CYS A 68 -15.57 3.67 -2.48
CA CYS A 68 -16.79 2.94 -2.10
C CYS A 68 -16.47 1.52 -1.63
N PHE A 69 -15.67 0.76 -2.40
CA PHE A 69 -15.24 -0.58 -2.02
C PHE A 69 -14.43 -0.59 -0.72
N LEU A 70 -13.57 0.41 -0.52
CA LEU A 70 -12.84 0.56 0.75
C LEU A 70 -13.79 0.74 1.93
N ILE A 71 -14.76 1.66 1.82
CA ILE A 71 -15.75 1.91 2.87
C ILE A 71 -16.58 0.64 3.14
N GLN A 72 -17.05 -0.04 2.10
CA GLN A 72 -17.77 -1.32 2.22
C GLN A 72 -16.94 -2.37 2.99
N CYS A 73 -15.66 -2.53 2.65
CA CYS A 73 -14.77 -3.43 3.38
C CYS A 73 -14.64 -3.03 4.85
N LEU A 74 -14.38 -1.74 5.13
CA LEU A 74 -14.23 -1.23 6.49
C LEU A 74 -15.51 -1.42 7.31
N THR A 75 -16.68 -1.15 6.72
CA THR A 75 -17.98 -1.40 7.35
C THR A 75 -18.20 -2.88 7.63
N ALA A 76 -17.95 -3.76 6.66
CA ALA A 76 -18.12 -5.21 6.80
C ALA A 76 -17.25 -5.82 7.90
N ILE A 77 -16.08 -5.23 8.17
CA ILE A 77 -15.17 -5.68 9.23
C ILE A 77 -15.33 -4.93 10.55
N GLY A 78 -16.28 -3.99 10.66
CA GLY A 78 -16.47 -3.19 11.87
C GLY A 78 -15.30 -2.23 12.16
N CYS A 79 -14.71 -1.65 11.11
CA CYS A 79 -13.68 -0.62 11.21
C CYS A 79 -14.29 0.76 10.96
N TYR A 80 -14.36 1.59 12.01
CA TYR A 80 -14.96 2.93 11.95
C TYR A 80 -13.93 4.06 12.04
N LYS A 81 -12.66 3.73 12.25
CA LYS A 81 -11.56 4.68 12.33
C LYS A 81 -10.33 4.07 11.65
N ILE A 82 -9.74 4.84 10.74
CA ILE A 82 -8.45 4.53 10.12
C ILE A 82 -7.53 5.73 10.33
N ASP A 83 -6.27 5.44 10.61
CA ASP A 83 -5.22 6.45 10.71
C ASP A 83 -4.32 6.32 9.47
N ILE A 84 -4.05 7.45 8.80
CA ILE A 84 -3.20 7.49 7.61
C ILE A 84 -1.81 7.94 8.05
N GLU A 85 -0.90 6.98 8.23
CA GLU A 85 0.48 7.29 8.57
C GLU A 85 1.22 7.85 7.35
N VAL A 86 1.75 9.07 7.51
CA VAL A 86 2.68 9.65 6.54
C VAL A 86 4.06 9.12 6.89
N PHE A 87 4.47 8.05 6.22
CA PHE A 87 5.86 7.60 6.31
C PHE A 87 6.75 8.58 5.54
N GLU A 88 7.48 9.42 6.28
CA GLU A 88 8.75 9.94 5.79
C GLU A 88 9.72 8.76 5.73
N LYS A 89 10.33 8.56 4.57
CA LYS A 89 11.29 7.47 4.38
C LYS A 89 12.53 7.85 5.18
N THR A 90 12.64 7.39 6.43
CA THR A 90 13.88 7.52 7.20
C THR A 90 14.96 6.81 6.39
N LEU A 91 15.92 7.58 5.89
CA LEU A 91 17.12 7.09 5.25
C LEU A 91 17.93 6.34 6.31
N VAL A 92 17.64 5.06 6.52
CA VAL A 92 18.56 4.18 7.24
C VAL A 92 19.79 4.04 6.35
N ALA A 93 20.92 4.51 6.85
CA ALA A 93 22.19 4.61 6.14
C ALA A 93 22.47 3.34 5.34
N ALA A 94 22.75 3.51 4.05
CA ALA A 94 23.17 2.44 3.18
C ALA A 94 24.39 1.74 3.78
N GLU A 95 24.23 0.47 4.15
CA GLU A 95 25.39 -0.40 4.40
C GLU A 95 26.24 -0.43 3.13
N PRO A 96 27.57 -0.20 3.22
CA PRO A 96 28.44 -0.24 2.05
C PRO A 96 28.37 -1.63 1.43
N GLN A 97 27.97 -1.71 0.17
CA GLN A 97 28.02 -2.95 -0.60
C GLN A 97 29.50 -3.33 -0.79
N PRO A 98 29.98 -4.48 -0.30
CA PRO A 98 31.35 -4.89 -0.59
C PRO A 98 31.45 -5.22 -2.08
N GLU A 99 32.35 -4.50 -2.74
CA GLU A 99 32.70 -4.65 -4.14
C GLU A 99 33.38 -6.02 -4.32
N TYR A 100 32.65 -7.00 -4.86
CA TYR A 100 33.24 -8.31 -5.18
C TYR A 100 33.98 -8.19 -6.51
N ASN A 101 35.29 -7.97 -6.42
CA ASN A 101 36.17 -8.01 -7.59
C ASN A 101 36.21 -9.45 -8.13
N SER A 102 35.67 -9.65 -9.33
CA SER A 102 35.83 -10.90 -10.06
C SER A 102 37.24 -10.93 -10.66
N LYS A 103 38.00 -11.99 -10.33
CA LYS A 103 39.34 -12.25 -10.88
C LYS A 103 39.28 -12.56 -12.37
#